data_AF-A0A699QU33-F1
#
_entry.id   AF-A0A699QU33-F1
#
_cell.length_a   1.000
_cell.length_b   1.000
_cell.length_c   1.000
_cell.angle_alpha   90.00
_cell.angle_beta   90.00
_cell.angle_gamma   90.00
#
_symmetry.space_group_name_H-M   'P 1'
#
loop_
_entity.id
_entity.type
_entity.pdbx_description
1 polymer ?
#
loop_
_entity_poly.entity_id
_entity_poly.type
_entity_poly.pdbx_seq_one_letter_code
_entity_poly.pdbx_strand_id
1 'polypeptide(L)'
;RLDAIHIFLAFAAHMNMIVYQMDVKMTFLNDILREEVYVGQPDRFVDKDNSNHVYKIKKALYGLKQAPRTWYDLLSKFLLS
;
A
#
# COMPACT_ATOMS: atom_id res chain seq x y z
N ARG A 1 8.17 -9.67 12.52
CA ARG A 1 6.99 -9.80 11.62
C ARG A 1 6.63 -11.25 11.36
N LEU A 2 7.61 -12.12 11.05
CA LEU A 2 7.38 -13.55 10.90
C LEU A 2 6.93 -14.22 12.21
N ASP A 3 7.47 -13.81 13.36
CA ASP A 3 7.08 -14.40 14.66
C ASP A 3 5.60 -14.17 14.97
N ALA A 4 5.07 -12.98 14.69
CA ALA A 4 3.65 -12.68 14.87
C ALA A 4 2.76 -13.54 13.96
N ILE A 5 3.19 -13.80 12.72
CA ILE A 5 2.48 -14.67 11.78
C ILE A 5 2.51 -16.13 12.29
N HIS A 6 3.67 -16.59 12.76
CA HIS A 6 3.79 -17.94 13.32
C HIS A 6 2.93 -18.14 14.57
N ILE A 7 2.91 -17.16 15.49
CA ILE A 7 2.04 -17.20 16.67
C ILE A 7 0.57 -17.22 16.26
N PHE A 8 0.16 -16.38 15.30
CA PHE A 8 -1.21 -16.36 14.80
C PHE A 8 -1.62 -17.72 14.19
N LEU A 9 -0.78 -18.29 13.32
CA LEU A 9 -1.05 -19.58 12.68
C LEU A 9 -1.06 -20.73 13.71
N ALA A 10 -0.13 -20.74 14.66
CA ALA A 10 -0.10 -21.73 15.73
C ALA A 10 -1.37 -21.67 16.59
N PHE A 11 -1.84 -20.47 16.92
CA PHE A 11 -3.08 -20.27 17.65
C PHE A 11 -4.31 -20.72 16.85
N ALA A 12 -4.41 -20.33 15.57
CA ALA A 12 -5.50 -20.75 14.70
C ALA A 12 -5.56 -22.28 14.56
N ALA A 13 -4.40 -22.95 14.41
CA ALA A 13 -4.31 -24.40 14.37
C ALA A 13 -4.74 -25.05 15.70
N HIS A 14 -4.30 -24.50 16.84
CA HIS A 14 -4.70 -24.97 18.17
C HIS A 14 -6.20 -24.87 18.40
N MET A 15 -6.83 -23.80 17.91
CA MET A 15 -8.27 -23.54 18.03
C MET A 15 -9.11 -24.21 16.92
N ASN A 16 -8.49 -25.01 16.05
CA ASN A 16 -9.13 -25.64 14.89
C ASN A 16 -9.87 -24.65 13.97
N MET A 17 -9.30 -23.46 13.80
CA MET A 17 -9.84 -22.40 12.94
C MET A 17 -9.34 -22.56 11.49
N ILE A 18 -10.21 -22.30 10.52
CA ILE A 18 -9.83 -22.23 9.11
C ILE A 18 -9.32 -20.82 8.80
N VAL A 19 -8.10 -20.73 8.26
CA VAL A 19 -7.50 -19.46 7.82
C VAL A 19 -7.64 -19.32 6.31
N TYR A 20 -8.19 -18.19 5.87
CA TYR A 20 -8.26 -17.82 4.46
C TYR A 20 -7.21 -16.75 4.16
N GLN A 21 -6.53 -16.88 3.03
CA GLN A 21 -5.61 -15.88 2.52
C GLN A 21 -6.21 -15.23 1.28
N MET A 22 -6.19 -13.89 1.24
CA MET A 22 -6.63 -13.12 0.08
C MET A 22 -5.49 -12.20 -0.35
N ASP A 23 -5.13 -12.27 -1.63
CA ASP A 23 -4.23 -11.31 -2.26
C ASP A 23 -5.07 -10.26 -2.99
N VAL A 24 -4.88 -9.00 -2.62
CA VAL A 24 -5.66 -7.90 -3.19
C VAL A 24 -4.86 -7.27 -4.32
N LYS A 25 -5.45 -7.27 -5.53
CA LYS A 25 -4.80 -6.64 -6.69
C LYS A 25 -4.89 -5.13 -6.61
N MET A 26 -3.79 -4.46 -6.97
CA MET A 26 -3.73 -3.00 -7.12
C MET A 26 -4.10 -2.20 -5.85
N THR A 27 -3.88 -2.76 -4.65
CA THR A 27 -4.16 -2.13 -3.35
C THR A 27 -3.71 -0.69 -3.27
N PHE A 28 -2.44 -0.45 -3.60
CA PHE A 28 -1.84 0.88 -3.51
C PHE A 28 -2.47 1.89 -4.50
N LEU A 29 -2.96 1.43 -5.65
CA LEU A 29 -3.62 2.31 -6.62
C LEU A 29 -5.04 2.71 -6.21
N ASN A 30 -5.63 2.05 -5.21
CA ASN A 30 -6.94 2.40 -4.67
C ASN A 30 -6.85 3.37 -3.49
N ASP A 31 -5.66 3.52 -2.91
CA ASP A 31 -5.43 4.41 -1.79
C ASP A 31 -5.16 5.86 -2.21
N ILE A 32 -5.74 6.77 -1.45
CA ILE A 32 -5.44 8.21 -1.54
C ILE A 32 -4.26 8.51 -0.61
N LEU A 33 -3.17 9.01 -1.18
CA LEU A 33 -2.03 9.53 -0.41
C LEU A 33 -2.47 10.77 0.36
N ARG A 34 -2.39 10.70 1.69
CA ARG A 34 -2.61 11.86 2.58
C ARG A 34 -1.45 12.85 2.53
N GLU A 35 -0.24 12.35 2.32
CA GLU A 35 0.98 13.14 2.25
C GLU A 35 1.26 13.56 0.82
N GLU A 36 1.83 14.75 0.64
CA GLU A 36 2.26 15.20 -0.67
C GLU A 36 3.60 14.56 -1.02
N VAL A 37 3.57 13.65 -1.99
CA VAL A 37 4.77 13.00 -2.52
C VAL A 37 5.01 13.48 -3.94
N TYR A 38 6.23 13.94 -4.18
CA TYR A 38 6.69 14.36 -5.50
C TYR A 38 7.74 13.37 -6.02
N VAL A 39 7.73 13.12 -7.32
CA VAL A 39 8.75 12.30 -8.00
C VAL A 39 9.31 13.04 -9.20
N GLY A 40 10.59 12.77 -9.49
CA GLY A 40 11.20 13.22 -10.73
C GLY A 40 10.41 12.71 -11.94
N GLN A 41 10.47 13.47 -13.03
CA GLN A 41 9.82 13.07 -14.28
C GLN A 41 10.50 11.81 -14.82
N PRO A 42 9.74 10.74 -15.12
CA PRO A 42 10.32 9.57 -15.75
C PRO A 42 10.87 9.92 -17.13
N ASP A 43 11.96 9.27 -17.56
CA ASP A 43 12.66 9.58 -18.82
C ASP A 43 11.75 9.60 -20.07
N ARG A 44 10.65 8.84 -20.06
CA ARG A 44 9.69 8.75 -21.17
C ARG A 44 8.47 9.68 -21.03
N PHE A 45 8.40 10.42 -19.94
CA PHE A 45 7.31 11.31 -19.58
C PHE A 45 7.81 12.71 -19.26
N VAL A 46 9.03 13.08 -19.66
CA VAL A 46 9.54 14.44 -19.45
C VAL A 46 8.74 15.43 -20.30
N ASP A 47 8.15 16.42 -19.63
CA ASP A 47 7.56 17.60 -20.23
C ASP A 47 8.69 18.50 -20.75
N LYS A 48 8.70 18.74 -22.06
CA LYS A 48 9.74 19.54 -22.73
C LYS A 48 9.69 21.02 -22.34
N ASP A 49 8.49 21.54 -22.09
CA ASP A 49 8.29 22.94 -21.74
C ASP A 49 8.60 23.18 -20.25
N ASN A 50 8.49 22.12 -19.43
CA ASN A 50 8.67 22.17 -17.99
C ASN A 50 9.67 21.10 -17.49
N SER A 51 10.83 21.01 -18.11
CA SER A 51 11.82 19.95 -17.83
C SER A 51 12.30 19.89 -16.38
N ASN A 52 12.28 21.02 -15.66
CA ASN A 52 12.70 21.11 -14.25
C ASN A 52 11.58 20.79 -13.24
N HIS A 53 10.37 20.50 -13.69
CA HIS A 53 9.26 20.19 -12.79
C HIS A 53 9.33 18.76 -12.24
N VAL A 54 8.55 18.52 -11.19
CA VAL A 54 8.34 17.21 -10.57
C VAL A 54 6.85 16.87 -10.60
N TYR A 55 6.53 15.59 -10.60
CA TYR A 55 5.14 15.12 -10.59
C TYR A 55 4.65 14.82 -9.19
N LYS A 56 3.48 15.36 -8.86
CA LYS A 56 2.76 15.04 -7.63
C LYS A 56 2.03 13.72 -7.78
N ILE A 57 2.33 12.76 -6.90
CA ILE A 57 1.65 11.48 -6.86
C ILE A 57 0.32 11.63 -6.12
N LYS A 58 -0.78 11.22 -6.76
CA LYS A 58 -2.13 11.22 -6.16
C LYS A 58 -2.55 9.89 -5.53
N LYS A 59 -1.92 8.79 -5.95
CA LYS A 59 -2.25 7.41 -5.54
C LYS A 59 -1.01 6.71 -5.02
N ALA A 60 -1.14 5.87 -4.00
CA ALA A 60 0.03 5.18 -3.48
C ALA A 60 0.66 4.31 -4.59
N LEU A 61 1.94 4.53 -4.89
CA LEU A 61 2.69 3.70 -5.81
C LEU A 61 3.49 2.64 -5.05
N TYR A 62 3.79 1.55 -5.74
CA TYR A 62 4.67 0.52 -5.20
C TYR A 62 6.04 1.12 -4.86
N GLY A 63 6.63 0.68 -3.75
CA GLY A 63 7.93 1.17 -3.28
C GLY A 63 7.88 2.48 -2.47
N LEU A 64 6.73 3.17 -2.40
CA LEU A 64 6.58 4.29 -1.47
C LEU A 64 6.53 3.77 -0.03
N LYS A 65 7.32 4.38 0.86
CA LYS A 65 7.33 4.02 2.29
C LYS A 65 5.96 4.22 2.95
N GLN A 66 5.16 5.18 2.48
CA GLN A 66 3.82 5.41 3.03
C GLN A 66 2.77 4.41 2.49
N ALA A 67 2.99 3.77 1.34
CA ALA A 67 1.97 2.94 0.69
C ALA A 67 1.43 1.80 1.58
N PRO A 68 2.25 1.02 2.31
CA PRO A 68 1.75 -0.02 3.21
C PRO A 68 0.89 0.53 4.36
N ARG A 69 1.22 1.72 4.86
CA ARG A 69 0.48 2.35 5.98
C ARG A 69 -0.87 2.88 5.52
N THR A 70 -0.91 3.57 4.38
CA THR A 70 -2.17 4.07 3.81
C THR A 70 -3.13 2.92 3.51
N TRP A 71 -2.61 1.81 2.98
CA TRP A 71 -3.40 0.60 2.74
C TRP A 71 -3.98 0.01 4.02
N TYR A 72 -3.16 -0.09 5.08
CA TYR A 72 -3.64 -0.57 6.37
C TYR A 72 -4.77 0.31 6.93
N ASP A 73 -4.64 1.64 6.83
CA ASP A 73 -5.65 2.58 7.29
C ASP A 73 -6.96 2.46 6.48
N LEU A 74 -6.88 2.30 5.15
CA LEU A 74 -8.06 2.10 4.30
C LEU A 74 -8.75 0.78 4.62
N LEU A 75 -7.99 -0.31 4.67
CA LEU A 75 -8.51 -1.65 4.94
C LEU A 75 -9.14 -1.73 6.33
N SER A 76 -8.48 -1.16 7.34
CA SER A 76 -9.01 -1.12 8.71
C SER A 76 -10.31 -0.34 8.77
N LYS A 77 -10.41 0.81 8.09
CA LYS A 77 -11.67 1.57 8.00
C LYS A 77 -12.78 0.78 7.33
N PHE A 78 -12.48 0.08 6.23
CA PHE A 78 -13.47 -0.69 5.48
C PHE A 78 -13.99 -1.91 6.26
N LEU A 79 -13.13 -2.57 7.03
CA LEU A 79 -13.52 -3.78 7.79
C LEU A 79 -14.15 -3.47 9.15
N LEU A 80 -13.83 -2.32 9.75
CA LEU A 80 -14.35 -1.90 11.07
C LEU A 80 -15.60 -1.01 10.97
N SER A 81 -15.98 -0.56 9.76
CA SER A 81 -17.25 0.11 9.48
C SER A 81 -18.36 -0.91 9.27
#